data_AF-A0A553Q352-F1
#
_entry.id   AF-A0A553Q352-F1
#
_cell.length_a   1.000
_cell.length_b   1.000
_cell.length_c   1.000
_cell.angle_alpha   90.00
_cell.angle_beta   90.00
_cell.angle_gamma   90.00
#
_symmetry.space_group_name_H-M   'P 1'
#
loop_
_entity.id
_entity.type
_entity.pdbx_description
1 polymer ?
#
loop_
_entity_poly.entity_id
_entity_poly.type
_entity_poly.pdbx_seq_one_letter_code
_entity_poly.pdbx_strand_id
1 'polypeptide(L)'
;MNQESAAIEYKCITPPRNHCVYTSCYCEENVWKLCEYIKNHSTCSLDEVYAVFISNERKMIPIWKQKSSRGDEPVIWVGTIQCNLFMKLRVIPADVYLKKFASDRSHMKDSDGNWRMPPPEYSCLETPESKMNLDDFICMDPRVGFGEIYSLLDFVNHFGVK
;
A
#
# COMPACT_ATOMS: atom_id res chain seq x y z
N MET A 1 28.27 4.86 -35.37
CA MET A 1 27.78 5.82 -34.36
C MET A 1 27.07 5.01 -33.30
N ASN A 2 27.77 4.71 -32.20
CA ASN A 2 27.19 4.00 -31.06
C ASN A 2 26.31 4.98 -30.28
N GLN A 3 25.02 4.69 -30.17
CA GLN A 3 24.17 5.35 -29.17
C GLN A 3 24.41 4.64 -27.84
N GLU A 4 25.11 5.31 -26.93
CA GLU A 4 25.13 4.94 -25.52
C GLU A 4 23.71 5.06 -24.96
N SER A 5 23.13 3.93 -24.57
CA SER A 5 21.96 3.91 -23.70
C SER A 5 22.40 4.47 -22.34
N ALA A 6 22.05 5.73 -22.06
CA ALA A 6 22.25 6.32 -20.75
C ALA A 6 21.52 5.45 -19.72
N ALA A 7 22.26 4.87 -18.78
CA ALA A 7 21.67 4.16 -17.65
C ALA A 7 20.81 5.17 -16.87
N ILE A 8 19.51 4.88 -16.76
CA ILE A 8 18.59 5.69 -15.96
C ILE A 8 19.04 5.53 -14.50
N GLU A 9 19.62 6.59 -13.94
CA GLU A 9 20.04 6.60 -12.54
C GLU A 9 18.80 6.77 -11.66
N TYR A 10 18.34 5.68 -11.06
CA TYR A 10 17.22 5.70 -10.13
C TYR A 10 17.63 6.34 -8.81
N LYS A 11 17.01 7.47 -8.47
CA LYS A 11 17.18 8.09 -7.15
C LYS A 11 16.45 7.27 -6.10
N CYS A 12 17.20 6.74 -5.13
CA CYS A 12 16.60 6.12 -3.95
C CYS A 12 15.99 7.20 -3.04
N ILE A 13 14.67 7.18 -2.87
CA ILE A 13 13.94 8.14 -2.02
C ILE A 13 13.60 7.60 -0.63
N THR A 14 13.86 6.32 -0.38
CA THR A 14 13.60 5.63 0.89
C THR A 14 14.91 5.16 1.53
N PRO A 15 14.92 4.90 2.85
CA PRO A 15 16.07 4.27 3.48
C PRO A 15 16.24 2.81 3.02
N PRO A 16 17.41 2.19 3.25
CA PRO A 16 17.60 0.76 3.05
C PRO A 16 16.53 -0.06 3.77
N ARG A 17 16.11 -1.20 3.21
CA ARG A 17 15.01 -2.04 3.72
C ARG A 17 15.09 -2.33 5.22
N ASN A 18 16.29 -2.63 5.73
CA ASN A 18 16.53 -2.95 7.14
C ASN A 18 16.44 -1.75 8.09
N HIS A 19 16.37 -0.53 7.55
CA HIS A 19 16.17 0.71 8.30
C HIS A 19 14.76 1.27 8.14
N CYS A 20 13.91 0.66 7.31
CA CYS A 20 12.50 1.03 7.24
C CYS A 20 11.78 0.61 8.53
N VAL A 21 10.94 1.49 9.07
CA VAL A 21 9.94 1.11 10.08
C VAL A 21 9.03 0.05 9.46
N TYR A 22 8.95 -1.11 10.09
CA TYR A 22 8.23 -2.26 9.54
C TYR A 22 7.61 -3.12 10.63
N THR A 23 6.31 -3.38 10.48
CA THR A 23 5.57 -4.38 11.26
C THR A 23 4.85 -5.33 10.31
N SER A 24 5.01 -6.64 10.52
CA SER A 24 4.37 -7.66 9.69
C SER A 24 2.84 -7.54 9.77
N CYS A 25 2.16 -7.63 8.62
CA CYS A 25 0.70 -7.52 8.49
C CYS A 25 0.09 -6.14 8.76
N TYR A 26 0.89 -5.09 8.90
CA TYR A 26 0.45 -3.69 8.97
C TYR A 26 1.01 -2.90 7.78
N CYS A 27 0.78 -3.42 6.56
CA CYS A 27 1.36 -2.87 5.33
C CYS A 27 0.91 -1.43 5.08
N GLU A 28 -0.33 -1.11 5.42
CA GLU A 28 -0.92 0.23 5.38
C GLU A 28 -0.11 1.22 6.22
N GLU A 29 0.29 0.85 7.44
CA GLU A 29 1.10 1.73 8.28
C GLU A 29 2.58 1.76 7.84
N ASN A 30 3.12 0.65 7.35
CA ASN A 30 4.50 0.60 6.82
C ASN A 30 4.67 1.58 5.64
N VAL A 31 3.69 1.61 4.71
CA VAL A 31 3.68 2.56 3.60
C VAL A 31 3.49 3.98 4.11
N TRP A 32 2.63 4.20 5.11
CA TRP A 32 2.44 5.52 5.71
C TRP A 32 3.75 6.07 6.29
N LYS A 33 4.51 5.23 6.99
CA LYS A 33 5.82 5.59 7.55
C LYS A 33 6.86 5.90 6.48
N LEU A 34 6.81 5.25 5.32
CA LEU A 34 7.64 5.63 4.17
C LEU A 34 7.26 7.01 3.62
N CYS A 35 5.97 7.30 3.47
CA CYS A 35 5.50 8.63 3.07
C CYS A 35 5.93 9.71 4.07
N GLU A 36 5.82 9.45 5.37
CA GLU A 36 6.26 10.35 6.45
C GLU A 36 7.77 10.61 6.36
N TYR A 37 8.57 9.57 6.15
CA TYR A 37 10.01 9.69 5.95
C TYR A 37 10.34 10.60 4.76
N ILE A 38 9.73 10.34 3.60
CA ILE A 38 9.96 11.11 2.37
C ILE A 38 9.60 12.58 2.58
N LYS A 39 8.45 12.85 3.21
CA LYS A 39 8.00 14.20 3.58
C LYS A 39 9.04 14.92 4.43
N ASN A 40 9.53 14.27 5.48
CA ASN A 40 10.43 14.89 6.46
C ASN A 40 11.84 15.13 5.92
N HIS A 41 12.29 14.32 4.94
CA HIS A 41 13.63 14.45 4.35
C HIS A 41 13.63 15.20 3.02
N SER A 42 12.46 15.59 2.48
CA SER A 42 12.32 16.30 1.20
C SER A 42 13.12 15.66 0.05
N THR A 43 13.15 14.32 0.01
CA THR A 43 13.93 13.55 -0.97
C THR A 43 13.41 13.71 -2.40
N CYS A 44 12.11 13.94 -2.55
CA CYS A 44 11.41 14.28 -3.79
C CYS A 44 10.15 15.09 -3.47
N SER A 45 9.45 15.58 -4.49
CA SER A 45 8.12 16.15 -4.26
C SER A 45 7.17 15.05 -3.79
N LEU A 46 6.33 15.34 -2.79
CA LEU A 46 5.29 14.40 -2.36
C LEU A 46 4.22 14.18 -3.45
N ASP A 47 4.06 15.12 -4.36
CA ASP A 47 3.13 15.01 -5.50
C ASP A 47 3.53 13.88 -6.46
N GLU A 48 4.78 13.43 -6.40
CA GLU A 48 5.32 12.33 -7.20
C GLU A 48 5.26 10.98 -6.47
N VAL A 49 4.69 10.95 -5.26
CA VAL A 49 4.64 9.76 -4.40
C VAL A 49 3.19 9.36 -4.16
N TYR A 50 2.92 8.07 -4.30
CA TYR A 50 1.58 7.52 -4.14
C TYR A 50 1.59 6.31 -3.21
N ALA A 51 0.60 6.25 -2.33
CA ALA A 51 0.23 5.02 -1.64
C ALA A 51 -0.73 4.23 -2.55
N VAL A 52 -0.41 2.95 -2.79
CA VAL A 52 -1.22 2.09 -3.66
C VAL A 52 -1.82 0.95 -2.85
N PHE A 53 -3.13 0.96 -2.71
CA PHE A 53 -3.89 -0.15 -2.13
C PHE A 53 -4.27 -1.11 -3.25
N ILE A 54 -3.97 -2.39 -3.03
CA ILE A 54 -4.24 -3.46 -3.97
C ILE A 54 -5.30 -4.36 -3.34
N SER A 55 -6.51 -4.33 -3.88
CA SER A 55 -7.67 -5.08 -3.39
C SER A 55 -8.68 -5.33 -4.50
N ASN A 56 -9.70 -6.12 -4.22
CA ASN A 56 -10.85 -6.29 -5.11
C ASN A 56 -12.13 -6.34 -4.28
N GLU A 57 -13.28 -6.46 -4.95
CA GLU A 57 -14.59 -6.45 -4.30
C GLU A 57 -14.77 -7.57 -3.28
N ARG A 58 -14.01 -8.66 -3.42
CA ARG A 58 -14.02 -9.79 -2.49
C ARG A 58 -12.97 -9.68 -1.39
N LYS A 59 -12.12 -8.63 -1.40
CA LYS A 59 -10.93 -8.48 -0.55
C LYS A 59 -9.99 -9.70 -0.64
N MET A 60 -9.96 -10.39 -1.79
CA MET A 60 -9.17 -11.60 -2.01
C MET A 60 -8.21 -11.42 -3.18
N ILE A 61 -6.92 -11.15 -2.94
CA ILE A 61 -5.95 -10.97 -4.04
C ILE A 61 -4.78 -11.95 -3.92
N PRO A 62 -4.48 -12.70 -5.00
CA PRO A 62 -3.22 -13.42 -5.12
C PRO A 62 -2.06 -12.43 -5.38
N ILE A 63 -1.08 -12.37 -4.47
CA ILE A 63 0.18 -11.63 -4.67
C ILE A 63 1.36 -12.61 -4.67
N TRP A 64 2.05 -12.72 -5.79
CA TRP A 64 3.27 -13.53 -5.94
C TRP A 64 4.50 -12.82 -5.33
N LYS A 65 5.57 -13.59 -5.03
CA LYS A 65 6.85 -13.09 -4.50
C LYS A 65 6.76 -12.30 -3.18
N GLN A 66 5.71 -12.56 -2.40
CA GLN A 66 5.61 -12.08 -1.03
C GLN A 66 6.63 -12.81 -0.15
N LYS A 67 7.17 -12.13 0.88
CA LYS A 67 8.09 -12.73 1.87
C LYS A 67 7.46 -13.95 2.57
N SER A 68 6.14 -13.97 2.68
CA SER A 68 5.35 -15.06 3.25
C SER A 68 5.05 -16.19 2.27
N SER A 69 5.52 -16.09 1.02
CA SER A 69 5.37 -17.15 0.01
C SER A 69 6.24 -18.35 0.32
N ARG A 70 5.74 -19.55 0.01
CA ARG A 70 6.54 -20.77 -0.07
C ARG A 70 7.04 -20.94 -1.52
N GLY A 71 8.06 -20.17 -1.91
CA GLY A 71 8.65 -20.24 -3.26
C GLY A 71 7.92 -19.38 -4.29
N ASP A 72 7.70 -19.90 -5.50
CA ASP A 72 7.08 -19.18 -6.63
C ASP A 72 5.54 -19.20 -6.62
N GLU A 73 4.91 -19.72 -5.57
CA GLU A 73 3.46 -19.71 -5.44
C GLU A 73 2.90 -18.32 -5.07
N PRO A 74 1.66 -17.97 -5.49
CA PRO A 74 1.01 -16.77 -4.99
C PRO A 74 0.68 -16.90 -3.51
N VAL A 75 0.92 -15.86 -2.73
CA VAL A 75 0.21 -15.69 -1.45
C VAL A 75 -1.19 -15.20 -1.80
N ILE A 76 -2.16 -16.11 -1.75
CA ILE A 76 -3.58 -15.78 -1.84
C ILE A 76 -4.02 -15.32 -0.46
N TRP A 77 -4.35 -14.05 -0.32
CA TRP A 77 -5.11 -13.59 0.83
C TRP A 77 -6.56 -14.08 0.64
N VAL A 78 -6.79 -15.31 1.15
CA VAL A 78 -8.01 -16.15 1.21
C VAL A 78 -8.66 -16.68 -0.10
N GLY A 79 -8.85 -18.01 -0.14
CA GLY A 79 -10.03 -18.76 -0.63
C GLY A 79 -10.43 -18.79 -2.12
N THR A 80 -9.92 -19.77 -2.87
CA THR A 80 -10.45 -20.31 -4.15
C THR A 80 -10.49 -19.35 -5.35
N ILE A 81 -9.63 -19.63 -6.34
CA ILE A 81 -9.54 -18.90 -7.61
C ILE A 81 -10.82 -19.14 -8.43
N GLN A 82 -11.69 -18.13 -8.49
CA GLN A 82 -12.78 -18.04 -9.45
C GLN A 82 -12.53 -16.81 -10.34
N CYS A 83 -12.71 -16.94 -11.66
CA CYS A 83 -12.29 -16.01 -12.72
C CYS A 83 -12.87 -14.56 -12.67
N ASN A 84 -13.44 -14.11 -11.55
CA ASN A 84 -13.96 -12.75 -11.32
C ASN A 84 -13.13 -11.91 -10.32
N LEU A 85 -11.90 -12.33 -10.01
CA LEU A 85 -10.99 -11.69 -9.05
C LEU A 85 -10.06 -10.64 -9.69
N PHE A 86 -10.55 -9.83 -10.64
CA PHE A 86 -9.72 -8.79 -11.25
C PHE A 86 -9.20 -7.84 -10.16
N MET A 87 -7.87 -7.82 -10.01
CA MET A 87 -7.17 -6.90 -9.10
C MET A 87 -7.44 -5.46 -9.53
N LYS A 88 -7.87 -4.64 -8.57
CA LYS A 88 -8.00 -3.19 -8.72
C LYS A 88 -6.93 -2.51 -7.87
N LEU A 89 -6.45 -1.37 -8.33
CA LEU A 89 -5.43 -0.58 -7.66
C LEU A 89 -6.02 0.78 -7.32
N ARG A 90 -6.12 1.11 -6.04
CA ARG A 90 -6.45 2.46 -5.60
C ARG A 90 -5.16 3.22 -5.36
N VAL A 91 -4.96 4.28 -6.12
CA VAL A 91 -3.76 5.12 -6.12
C VAL A 91 -4.10 6.44 -5.43
N ILE A 92 -3.46 6.68 -4.29
CA ILE A 92 -3.71 7.84 -3.43
C ILE A 92 -2.42 8.68 -3.35
N PRO A 93 -2.48 9.98 -3.66
CA PRO A 93 -1.35 10.89 -3.44
C PRO A 93 -0.85 10.83 -1.99
N ALA A 94 0.46 10.83 -1.79
CA ALA A 94 1.06 10.63 -0.47
C ALA A 94 0.68 11.72 0.54
N ASP A 95 0.50 12.97 0.09
CA ASP A 95 0.04 14.07 0.92
C ASP A 95 -1.39 13.84 1.44
N VAL A 96 -2.30 13.34 0.59
CA VAL A 96 -3.66 12.95 0.95
C VAL A 96 -3.61 11.76 1.90
N TYR A 97 -2.77 10.76 1.64
CA TYR A 97 -2.63 9.58 2.49
C TYR A 97 -2.17 9.98 3.90
N LEU A 98 -1.12 10.79 4.01
CA LEU A 98 -0.61 11.29 5.29
C LEU A 98 -1.64 12.13 6.05
N LYS A 99 -2.49 12.87 5.34
CA LYS A 99 -3.49 13.77 5.94
C LYS A 99 -4.78 13.07 6.37
N LYS A 100 -5.18 12.00 5.67
CA LYS A 100 -6.52 11.41 5.78
C LYS A 100 -6.56 10.00 6.32
N PHE A 101 -5.46 9.26 6.29
CA PHE A 101 -5.44 7.88 6.77
C PHE A 101 -5.53 7.80 8.29
N ALA A 102 -6.41 6.93 8.79
CA ALA A 102 -6.54 6.60 10.21
C ALA A 102 -6.78 5.09 10.41
N SER A 103 -6.09 4.51 11.39
CA SER A 103 -6.24 3.12 11.81
C SER A 103 -6.08 3.00 13.32
N ASP A 104 -7.14 2.55 13.99
CA ASP A 104 -7.13 2.18 15.41
C ASP A 104 -6.64 0.74 15.64
N ARG A 105 -6.29 0.04 14.54
CA ARG A 105 -5.80 -1.34 14.48
C ARG A 105 -6.82 -2.39 14.95
N SER A 106 -8.08 -2.02 15.16
CA SER A 106 -9.13 -2.93 15.63
C SER A 106 -9.32 -4.15 14.72
N HIS A 107 -9.13 -3.99 13.41
CA HIS A 107 -9.21 -5.07 12.43
C HIS A 107 -8.18 -6.20 12.62
N MET A 108 -7.09 -5.93 13.36
CA MET A 108 -6.05 -6.91 13.70
C MET A 108 -6.30 -7.62 15.03
N LYS A 109 -7.42 -7.32 15.71
CA LYS A 109 -7.87 -8.08 16.87
C LYS A 109 -8.79 -9.23 16.44
N ASP A 110 -8.78 -10.32 17.21
CA ASP A 110 -9.78 -11.37 17.09
C ASP A 110 -11.03 -11.05 17.90
N SER A 111 -12.00 -11.98 17.92
CA SER A 111 -13.25 -11.83 18.67
C SER A 111 -13.04 -11.72 20.18
N ASP A 112 -11.92 -12.24 20.69
CA ASP A 112 -11.56 -12.22 22.11
C ASP A 112 -10.75 -10.97 22.48
N GLY A 113 -10.45 -10.10 21.50
CA GLY A 113 -9.68 -8.88 21.67
C GLY A 113 -8.16 -9.07 21.65
N ASN A 114 -7.69 -10.30 21.39
CA ASN A 114 -6.25 -10.58 21.28
C ASN A 114 -5.72 -10.15 19.91
N TRP A 115 -4.44 -9.79 19.86
CA TRP A 115 -3.78 -9.41 18.62
C TRP A 115 -3.49 -10.62 17.74
N ARG A 116 -3.99 -10.62 16.51
CA ARG A 116 -3.66 -11.62 15.48
C ARG A 116 -2.18 -11.58 15.11
N MET A 117 -1.59 -10.37 15.16
CA MET A 117 -0.15 -10.12 15.01
C MET A 117 0.25 -8.96 15.93
N PRO A 118 1.47 -8.98 16.50
CA PRO A 118 1.95 -7.90 17.36
C PRO A 118 1.81 -6.53 16.67
N PRO A 119 1.16 -5.53 17.30
CA PRO A 119 0.99 -4.21 16.70
C PRO A 119 2.31 -3.43 16.71
N PRO A 120 2.43 -2.39 15.87
CA PRO A 120 3.56 -1.46 15.94
C PRO A 120 3.67 -0.79 17.32
N GLU A 121 4.90 -0.51 17.76
CA GLU A 121 5.17 0.06 19.09
C GLU A 121 4.72 1.53 19.24
N TYR A 122 4.62 2.27 18.14
CA TYR A 122 4.12 3.65 18.15
C TYR A 122 2.58 3.68 18.20
N SER A 123 2.03 4.79 18.67
CA SER A 123 0.58 5.01 18.80
C SER A 123 -0.17 4.84 17.48
N CYS A 124 -1.47 4.53 17.56
CA CYS A 124 -2.33 4.45 16.39
C CYS A 124 -2.29 5.74 15.56
N LEU A 125 -2.38 5.59 14.23
CA LEU A 125 -2.46 6.73 13.33
C LEU A 125 -3.91 7.23 13.33
N GLU A 126 -4.12 8.45 13.82
CA GLU A 126 -5.45 9.07 13.93
C GLU A 126 -5.41 10.46 13.26
N THR A 127 -6.56 10.90 12.73
CA THR A 127 -6.75 12.27 12.26
C THR A 127 -7.82 12.97 13.11
N PRO A 128 -7.95 14.31 13.04
CA PRO A 128 -9.05 15.01 13.70
C PRO A 128 -10.44 14.51 13.27
N GLU A 129 -10.56 13.97 12.05
CA GLU A 129 -11.83 13.52 11.46
C GLU A 129 -12.12 12.03 11.67
N SER A 130 -11.12 11.18 11.88
CA SER A 130 -11.34 9.74 12.06
C SER A 130 -10.25 9.07 12.88
N LYS A 131 -10.64 8.01 13.60
CA LYS A 131 -9.74 7.06 14.25
C LYS A 131 -9.55 5.77 13.45
N MET A 132 -10.48 5.46 12.56
CA MET A 132 -10.47 4.23 11.77
C MET A 132 -11.26 4.47 10.48
N ASN A 133 -10.56 4.49 9.36
CA ASN A 133 -11.16 4.56 8.02
C ASN A 133 -10.45 3.66 7.01
N LEU A 134 -9.67 2.68 7.47
CA LEU A 134 -8.94 1.74 6.61
C LEU A 134 -9.82 1.08 5.55
N ASP A 135 -11.07 0.75 5.87
CA ASP A 135 -11.99 0.14 4.90
C ASP A 135 -12.28 1.06 3.70
N ASP A 136 -12.25 2.39 3.86
CA ASP A 136 -12.44 3.34 2.76
C ASP A 136 -11.25 3.33 1.79
N PHE A 137 -10.05 3.06 2.30
CA PHE A 137 -8.83 2.91 1.50
C PHE A 137 -8.75 1.53 0.82
N ILE A 138 -9.29 0.48 1.45
CA ILE A 138 -9.34 -0.87 0.87
C ILE A 138 -10.49 -1.01 -0.15
N CYS A 139 -11.58 -0.27 0.04
CA CYS A 139 -12.76 -0.33 -0.82
C CYS A 139 -12.40 0.05 -2.26
N MET A 140 -12.88 -0.73 -3.23
CA MET A 140 -12.65 -0.50 -4.66
C MET A 140 -13.88 0.04 -5.40
N ASP A 141 -14.73 0.77 -4.67
CA ASP A 141 -15.82 1.59 -5.22
C ASP A 141 -15.32 3.04 -5.42
N PRO A 142 -15.37 3.59 -6.64
CA PRO A 142 -14.88 4.95 -6.92
C PRO A 142 -15.65 6.05 -6.19
N ARG A 143 -16.83 5.74 -5.61
CA ARG A 143 -17.64 6.68 -4.82
C ARG A 143 -17.20 6.75 -3.36
N VAL A 144 -16.30 5.87 -2.93
CA VAL A 144 -15.84 5.73 -1.55
C VAL A 144 -14.34 6.05 -1.49
N GLY A 145 -13.90 6.65 -0.38
CA GLY A 145 -12.50 6.87 -0.08
C GLY A 145 -11.84 7.99 -0.87
N PHE A 146 -10.53 7.84 -1.09
CA PHE A 146 -9.66 8.86 -1.67
C PHE A 146 -8.87 8.33 -2.85
N GLY A 147 -8.37 9.22 -3.70
CA GLY A 147 -7.58 8.85 -4.87
C GLY A 147 -8.39 8.17 -5.97
N GLU A 148 -7.68 7.68 -6.98
CA GLU A 148 -8.25 7.13 -8.21
C GLU A 148 -8.12 5.60 -8.22
N ILE A 149 -9.08 4.92 -8.86
CA ILE A 149 -9.07 3.46 -8.99
C ILE A 149 -8.74 3.07 -10.43
N TYR A 150 -7.78 2.17 -10.58
CA TYR A 150 -7.33 1.66 -11.87
C TYR A 150 -7.59 0.16 -11.97
N SER A 151 -7.89 -0.29 -13.19
CA SER A 151 -7.63 -1.68 -13.58
C SER A 151 -6.11 -1.89 -13.69
N LEU A 152 -5.65 -3.14 -13.68
CA LEU A 152 -4.23 -3.43 -13.91
C LEU A 152 -3.73 -2.86 -15.25
N LEU A 153 -4.53 -2.98 -16.31
CA LEU A 153 -4.16 -2.48 -17.64
C LEU A 153 -4.04 -0.96 -17.64
N ASP A 154 -5.01 -0.26 -17.05
CA ASP A 154 -4.99 1.21 -16.99
C ASP A 154 -3.83 1.72 -16.13
N PHE A 155 -3.54 1.03 -15.02
CA PHE A 155 -2.41 1.36 -14.16
C PHE A 155 -1.08 1.23 -14.92
N VAL A 156 -0.87 0.12 -15.66
CA VAL A 156 0.34 -0.08 -16.46
C VAL A 156 0.41 0.93 -17.61
N ASN A 157 -0.71 1.25 -18.26
CA ASN A 157 -0.73 2.26 -19.31
C ASN A 157 -0.40 3.66 -18.77
N HIS A 158 -0.75 3.95 -17.52
CA HIS A 158 -0.53 5.25 -16.89
C HIS A 158 0.87 5.39 -16.29
N PHE A 159 1.37 4.38 -15.57
CA PHE A 159 2.63 4.44 -14.81
C PHE A 159 3.77 3.61 -15.43
N GLY A 160 3.48 2.76 -16.43
CA GLY A 160 4.49 1.95 -17.10
C GLY A 160 5.42 2.79 -17.96
N VAL A 161 6.70 2.44 -17.96
CA VAL A 161 7.68 2.99 -18.89
C VAL A 161 7.37 2.45 -20.29
N LYS A 162 7.28 3.33 -21.28
CA LYS A 162 7.16 2.93 -22.70
C LYS A 162 8.51 2.52 -23.28
#